data_AF-A0A0C3AVM6-F1
#
_entry.id   AF-A0A0C3AVM6-F1
#
_cell.length_a   1.000
_cell.length_b   1.000
_cell.length_c   1.000
_cell.angle_alpha   90.00
_cell.angle_beta   90.00
_cell.angle_gamma   90.00
#
_symmetry.space_group_name_H-M   'P 1'
#
loop_
_entity.id
_entity.type
_entity.pdbx_description
1 polymer ?
#
loop_
_entity_poly.entity_id
_entity_poly.type
_entity_poly.pdbx_seq_one_letter_code
_entity_poly.pdbx_strand_id
1 'polypeptide(L)'
;MHPNWQIRQVFESPEGGKMVMRVDHCGVFGNAAMVRVFCAFFGAIIWVAINVRTIDGLFHYIDDANGYDDNPDLVLYEPYDAYYPEKQVQLLKLWDELGIPHQKSKQVFGSSLDIIGLRVDAEAMRITMSSERREELK
;
A
#
# COMPACT_ATOMS: atom_id res chain seq x y z
N MET A 1 8.94 4.64 -19.83
CA MET A 1 10.28 4.24 -19.35
C MET A 1 11.28 4.45 -20.49
N HIS A 2 12.48 5.01 -20.26
CA HIS A 2 13.43 5.27 -21.36
C HIS A 2 14.03 3.93 -21.85
N PRO A 3 14.18 3.68 -23.18
CA PRO A 3 14.71 2.41 -23.70
C PRO A 3 16.05 1.97 -23.11
N ASN A 4 16.98 2.91 -22.90
CA ASN A 4 18.28 2.61 -22.25
C ASN A 4 18.16 2.12 -20.80
N TRP A 5 17.07 2.48 -20.10
CA TRP A 5 16.81 1.96 -18.75
C TRP A 5 16.21 0.55 -18.80
N GLN A 6 15.39 0.27 -19.82
CA GLN A 6 14.79 -1.04 -20.07
C GLN A 6 15.84 -2.16 -20.23
N ILE A 7 17.00 -1.83 -20.84
CA ILE A 7 18.12 -2.78 -21.01
C ILE A 7 18.66 -3.27 -19.66
N ARG A 8 18.60 -2.44 -18.60
CA ARG A 8 19.05 -2.83 -17.25
C ARG A 8 18.06 -3.75 -16.53
N GLN A 9 16.89 -3.99 -17.11
CA GLN A 9 15.85 -4.87 -16.57
C GLN A 9 15.85 -6.23 -17.28
N VAL A 10 16.91 -6.54 -18.03
CA VAL A 10 17.12 -7.87 -18.61
C VAL A 10 17.58 -8.82 -17.51
N PHE A 11 16.90 -9.95 -17.36
CA PHE A 11 17.29 -11.03 -16.45
C PHE A 11 17.20 -12.37 -17.17
N GLU A 12 17.99 -13.34 -16.72
CA GLU A 12 17.94 -14.71 -17.24
C GLU A 12 17.02 -15.58 -16.40
N SER A 13 16.18 -16.38 -17.05
CA SER A 13 15.32 -17.36 -16.40
C SER A 13 15.46 -18.74 -17.05
N PRO A 14 15.51 -19.84 -16.29
CA PRO A 14 15.52 -21.18 -16.85
C PRO A 14 14.13 -21.56 -17.36
N GLU A 15 14.03 -21.97 -18.62
CA GLU A 15 12.80 -22.42 -19.27
C GLU A 15 13.10 -23.62 -20.17
N GLY A 16 12.44 -24.76 -19.94
CA GLY A 16 12.65 -25.98 -20.72
C GLY A 16 14.11 -26.49 -20.73
N GLY A 17 14.87 -26.24 -19.66
CA GLY A 17 16.28 -26.64 -19.56
C GLY A 17 17.29 -25.72 -20.27
N LYS A 18 16.85 -24.54 -20.73
CA LYS A 18 17.71 -23.50 -21.32
C LYS A 18 17.59 -22.19 -20.57
N MET A 19 18.65 -21.39 -20.59
CA MET A 19 18.59 -20.00 -20.10
C MET A 19 18.05 -19.09 -21.21
N VAL A 20 17.00 -18.35 -20.90
CA VAL A 20 16.41 -17.35 -21.79
C VAL A 20 16.47 -15.96 -21.14
N MET A 21 16.82 -14.95 -21.94
CA MET A 21 16.82 -13.55 -21.49
C MET A 21 15.39 -12.99 -21.61
N ARG A 22 14.91 -12.40 -20.52
CA ARG A 22 13.62 -11.71 -20.44
C ARG A 22 13.83 -10.27 -20.02
N VAL A 23 12.96 -9.39 -20.50
CA VAL A 23 12.93 -7.98 -20.08
C VAL A 23 11.77 -7.81 -19.12
N ASP A 24 12.05 -7.33 -17.90
CA ASP A 24 10.97 -6.88 -17.03
C ASP A 24 10.42 -5.54 -17.54
N HIS A 25 9.14 -5.52 -17.90
CA HIS A 25 8.43 -4.32 -18.36
C HIS A 25 7.77 -3.55 -17.21
N CYS A 26 7.85 -4.07 -16.00
CA CYS A 26 7.33 -3.46 -14.78
C CYS A 26 8.37 -2.57 -14.10
N GLY A 27 7.89 -1.82 -13.10
CA GLY A 27 8.77 -1.07 -12.21
C GLY A 27 9.63 -2.01 -11.37
N VAL A 28 10.95 -1.86 -11.45
CA VAL A 28 11.89 -2.73 -10.70
C VAL A 28 12.11 -2.21 -9.28
N PHE A 29 11.98 -3.10 -8.31
CA PHE A 29 12.25 -2.86 -6.89
C PHE A 29 13.74 -2.56 -6.64
N GLY A 30 14.04 -1.72 -5.64
CA GLY A 30 15.41 -1.37 -5.24
C GLY A 30 16.08 -0.26 -6.05
N ASN A 31 15.38 0.31 -7.03
CA ASN A 31 15.86 1.49 -7.78
C ASN A 31 15.30 2.79 -7.19
N ALA A 32 16.20 3.74 -6.85
CA ALA A 32 15.82 5.06 -6.35
C ALA A 32 14.95 5.87 -7.32
N ALA A 33 15.10 5.68 -8.63
CA ALA A 33 14.24 6.34 -9.61
C ALA A 33 12.83 5.75 -9.63
N MET A 34 12.68 4.44 -9.39
CA MET A 34 11.38 3.79 -9.36
C MET A 34 10.55 4.27 -8.16
N VAL A 35 11.19 4.45 -7.00
CA VAL A 35 10.52 5.02 -5.81
C VAL A 35 9.90 6.38 -6.12
N ARG A 36 10.62 7.25 -6.86
CA ARG A 36 10.09 8.58 -7.24
C ARG A 36 8.87 8.47 -8.15
N VAL A 37 8.93 7.59 -9.15
CA VAL A 37 7.81 7.37 -10.08
C VAL A 37 6.61 6.80 -9.32
N PHE A 38 6.83 5.83 -8.44
CA PHE A 38 5.78 5.23 -7.64
C PHE A 38 5.14 6.23 -6.68
N CYS A 39 5.94 7.01 -5.94
CA CYS A 39 5.42 8.04 -5.04
C CYS A 39 4.62 9.12 -5.79
N ALA A 40 5.02 9.49 -7.01
CA ALA A 40 4.25 10.43 -7.83
C ALA A 40 2.91 9.82 -8.29
N PHE A 41 2.94 8.57 -8.75
CA PHE A 41 1.73 7.83 -9.14
C PHE A 41 0.76 7.64 -7.98
N PHE A 42 1.24 7.07 -6.87
CA PHE A 42 0.40 6.80 -5.70
C PHE A 42 -0.04 8.09 -5.01
N GLY A 43 0.81 9.11 -4.96
CA GLY A 43 0.44 10.44 -4.47
C GLY A 43 -0.70 11.07 -5.28
N ALA A 44 -0.74 10.87 -6.61
CA ALA A 44 -1.87 11.32 -7.43
C ALA A 44 -3.16 10.56 -7.11
N ILE A 45 -3.09 9.25 -6.86
CA ILE A 45 -4.24 8.44 -6.43
C ILE A 45 -4.75 8.92 -5.07
N ILE A 46 -3.86 9.14 -4.11
CA ILE A 46 -4.21 9.67 -2.78
C ILE A 46 -4.81 11.08 -2.90
N TRP A 47 -4.31 11.91 -3.82
CA TRP A 47 -4.92 13.20 -4.11
C TRP A 47 -6.37 13.05 -4.60
N VAL A 48 -6.65 12.09 -5.49
CA VAL A 48 -8.01 11.77 -5.93
C VAL A 48 -8.87 11.28 -4.76
N ALA A 49 -8.36 10.39 -3.91
CA ALA A 49 -9.06 9.92 -2.73
C ALA A 49 -9.50 11.08 -1.81
N ILE A 50 -8.60 12.02 -1.54
CA ILE A 50 -8.87 13.15 -0.65
C ILE A 50 -9.79 14.18 -1.33
N ASN A 51 -9.48 14.61 -2.56
CA ASN A 51 -10.13 15.78 -3.17
C ASN A 51 -11.37 15.44 -4.00
N VAL A 52 -11.47 14.21 -4.51
CA VAL A 52 -12.58 13.78 -5.37
C VAL A 52 -13.51 12.82 -4.61
N ARG A 53 -12.95 11.88 -3.83
CA ARG A 53 -13.73 10.96 -2.99
C ARG A 53 -14.00 11.48 -1.59
N THR A 54 -13.50 12.67 -1.24
CA THR A 54 -13.73 13.32 0.07
C THR A 54 -13.34 12.45 1.27
N ILE A 55 -12.30 11.62 1.11
CA ILE A 55 -11.75 10.79 2.19
C ILE A 55 -10.75 11.65 2.97
N ASP A 56 -11.22 12.27 4.05
CA ASP A 56 -10.41 13.11 4.94
C ASP A 56 -9.56 12.27 5.90
N GLY A 57 -8.52 12.90 6.48
CA GLY A 57 -7.63 12.24 7.44
C GLY A 57 -6.80 11.09 6.86
N LEU A 58 -6.70 10.98 5.53
CA LEU A 58 -5.90 9.97 4.83
C LEU A 58 -4.43 10.40 4.73
N PHE A 59 -3.55 9.53 5.21
CA PHE A 59 -2.10 9.63 5.11
C PHE A 59 -1.56 8.50 4.24
N HIS A 60 -0.39 8.72 3.63
CA HIS A 60 0.32 7.64 2.96
C HIS A 60 1.83 7.73 3.14
N TYR A 61 2.48 6.57 3.15
CA TYR A 61 3.92 6.42 3.11
C TYR A 61 4.29 5.40 2.03
N ILE A 62 4.85 5.89 0.92
CA ILE A 62 5.13 5.07 -0.28
C ILE A 62 3.85 4.37 -0.75
N ASP A 63 3.66 3.09 -0.42
CA ASP A 63 2.51 2.24 -0.76
C ASP A 63 1.55 1.99 0.41
N ASP A 64 1.92 2.35 1.64
CA ASP A 64 1.08 2.19 2.82
C ASP A 64 0.15 3.39 3.01
N ALA A 65 -1.17 3.17 2.84
CA ALA A 65 -2.20 4.16 3.16
C ALA A 65 -2.80 3.88 4.54
N ASN A 66 -2.95 4.91 5.36
CA ASN A 66 -3.56 4.83 6.69
C ASN A 66 -4.39 6.09 6.99
N GLY A 67 -5.30 6.01 7.94
CA GLY A 67 -6.14 7.15 8.31
C GLY A 67 -6.80 6.93 9.65
N TYR A 68 -7.64 7.88 10.05
CA TYR A 68 -8.38 7.81 11.31
C TYR A 68 -9.86 8.09 11.09
N ASP A 69 -10.66 7.56 12.01
CA ASP A 69 -12.09 7.82 12.12
C ASP A 69 -12.45 7.81 13.61
N ASP A 70 -13.16 8.83 14.07
CA ASP A 70 -13.46 9.02 15.50
C ASP A 70 -14.59 8.07 15.96
N ASN A 71 -15.53 7.76 15.06
CA ASN A 71 -16.62 6.83 15.33
C ASN A 71 -17.14 6.24 14.02
N PRO A 72 -16.42 5.26 13.45
CA PRO A 72 -16.75 4.75 12.13
C PRO A 72 -17.99 3.87 12.18
N ASP A 73 -19.00 4.22 11.38
CA ASP A 73 -19.99 3.24 10.97
C ASP A 73 -19.31 2.19 10.09
N LEU A 74 -19.56 0.92 10.41
CA LEU A 74 -19.02 -0.18 9.63
C LEU A 74 -19.96 -0.51 8.47
N VAL A 75 -19.38 -0.57 7.27
CA VAL A 75 -20.12 -0.91 6.05
C VAL A 75 -19.52 -2.15 5.41
N LEU A 76 -20.38 -2.93 4.76
CA LEU A 76 -19.98 -4.15 4.08
C LEU A 76 -19.12 -3.81 2.85
N TYR A 77 -17.95 -4.42 2.78
CA TYR A 77 -17.13 -4.47 1.57
C TYR A 77 -17.26 -5.86 0.92
N GLU A 78 -18.12 -5.93 -0.09
CA GLU A 78 -18.51 -7.18 -0.75
C GLU A 78 -17.35 -8.04 -1.27
N PRO A 79 -16.28 -7.48 -1.89
CA PRO A 79 -15.18 -8.30 -2.42
C PRO A 79 -14.49 -9.15 -1.35
N TYR A 80 -14.53 -8.72 -0.09
CA TYR A 80 -13.98 -9.45 1.05
C TYR A 80 -15.02 -10.08 1.96
N ASP A 81 -16.31 -9.85 1.73
CA ASP A 81 -17.39 -10.27 2.62
C ASP A 81 -17.09 -9.92 4.09
N ALA A 82 -16.72 -8.66 4.33
CA ALA A 82 -16.30 -8.17 5.63
C ALA A 82 -16.68 -6.71 5.84
N TYR A 83 -16.86 -6.32 7.09
CA TYR A 83 -17.25 -4.97 7.50
C TYR A 83 -16.01 -4.16 7.86
N TYR A 84 -15.92 -2.94 7.34
CA TYR A 84 -14.82 -1.99 7.60
C TYR A 84 -15.38 -0.58 7.78
N PRO A 85 -14.60 0.34 8.39
CA PRO A 85 -14.92 1.76 8.41
C PRO A 85 -15.29 2.30 7.01
N GLU A 86 -16.30 3.16 6.93
CA GLU A 86 -16.79 3.70 5.65
C GLU A 86 -15.67 4.29 4.80
N LYS A 87 -14.80 5.12 5.38
CA LYS A 87 -13.65 5.72 4.67
C LYS A 87 -12.72 4.67 4.07
N GLN A 88 -12.47 3.58 4.80
CA GLN A 88 -11.66 2.47 4.31
C GLN A 88 -12.35 1.74 3.15
N VAL A 89 -13.67 1.55 3.22
CA VAL A 89 -14.43 0.93 2.11
C VAL A 89 -14.46 1.82 0.87
N GLN A 90 -14.63 3.14 1.03
CA GLN A 90 -14.55 4.08 -0.09
C GLN A 90 -13.17 4.04 -0.76
N LEU A 91 -12.11 3.92 0.06
CA LEU A 91 -10.76 3.71 -0.40
C LEU A 91 -10.64 2.42 -1.22
N LEU A 92 -11.03 1.28 -0.66
CA LEU A 92 -10.97 -0.01 -1.37
C LEU A 92 -11.75 -0.02 -2.69
N LYS A 93 -12.92 0.62 -2.73
CA LYS A 93 -13.69 0.78 -3.97
C LYS A 93 -12.94 1.59 -5.03
N LEU A 94 -12.22 2.65 -4.64
CA LEU A 94 -11.35 3.38 -5.56
C LEU A 94 -10.22 2.50 -6.11
N TRP A 95 -9.70 1.57 -5.30
CA TRP A 95 -8.65 0.65 -5.75
C TRP A 95 -9.23 -0.31 -6.79
N ASP A 96 -10.43 -0.83 -6.55
CA ASP A 96 -11.15 -1.69 -7.50
C ASP A 96 -11.39 -0.99 -8.84
N GLU A 97 -11.88 0.26 -8.80
CA GLU A 97 -12.13 1.08 -9.99
C GLU A 97 -10.85 1.33 -10.81
N LEU A 98 -9.72 1.53 -10.14
CA LEU A 98 -8.43 1.79 -10.78
C LEU A 98 -7.65 0.50 -11.11
N GLY A 99 -8.17 -0.67 -10.72
CA GLY A 99 -7.48 -1.95 -10.88
C GLY A 99 -6.20 -2.08 -10.04
N ILE A 100 -6.11 -1.37 -8.92
CA ILE A 100 -4.97 -1.44 -8.00
C ILE A 100 -5.10 -2.70 -7.16
N PRO A 101 -4.09 -3.61 -7.18
CA PRO A 101 -4.16 -4.82 -6.37
C PRO A 101 -4.10 -4.47 -4.88
N HIS A 102 -4.97 -5.12 -4.10
CA HIS A 102 -4.98 -5.03 -2.64
C HIS A 102 -5.26 -6.40 -2.04
N GLN A 103 -4.94 -6.56 -0.74
CA GLN A 103 -5.06 -7.85 -0.05
C GLN A 103 -5.86 -7.71 1.24
N LYS A 104 -6.79 -8.64 1.48
CA LYS A 104 -7.65 -8.68 2.68
C LYS A 104 -6.85 -8.73 3.98
N SER A 105 -5.77 -9.51 4.01
CA SER A 105 -4.90 -9.64 5.19
C SER A 105 -4.23 -8.34 5.62
N LYS A 106 -4.10 -7.38 4.70
CA LYS A 106 -3.53 -6.05 4.97
C LYS A 106 -4.60 -5.01 5.36
N GLN A 107 -5.88 -5.36 5.25
CA GLN A 107 -6.98 -4.45 5.60
C GLN A 107 -7.30 -4.58 7.09
N VAL A 108 -6.67 -3.72 7.89
CA VAL A 108 -6.81 -3.70 9.35
C VAL A 108 -7.37 -2.37 9.82
N PHE A 109 -8.18 -2.41 10.88
CA PHE A 109 -8.69 -1.24 11.58
C PHE A 109 -8.87 -1.57 13.07
N GLY A 110 -8.90 -0.54 13.90
CA GLY A 110 -9.04 -0.67 15.36
C GLY A 110 -8.39 0.49 16.08
N SER A 111 -8.49 0.52 17.41
CA SER A 111 -7.91 1.58 18.24
C SER A 111 -6.38 1.52 18.34
N SER A 112 -5.77 0.36 18.08
CA SER A 112 -4.32 0.20 18.11
C SER A 112 -3.80 -0.65 16.95
N LEU A 113 -2.96 -0.07 16.11
CA LEU A 113 -2.45 -0.67 14.87
C LEU A 113 -0.93 -0.53 14.76
N ASP A 114 -0.33 -1.44 13.99
CA ASP A 114 1.08 -1.34 13.61
C ASP A 114 1.15 -0.66 12.24
N ILE A 115 1.71 0.55 12.22
CA ILE A 115 1.84 1.39 11.02
C ILE A 115 3.33 1.65 10.81
N ILE A 116 3.88 1.29 9.65
CA ILE A 116 5.31 1.48 9.28
C ILE A 116 6.33 0.98 10.34
N GLY A 117 5.98 -0.08 11.09
CA GLY A 117 6.81 -0.64 12.16
C GLY A 117 6.67 0.05 13.53
N LEU A 118 5.69 0.94 13.67
CA LEU A 118 5.34 1.61 14.92
C LEU A 118 3.97 1.13 15.38
N ARG A 119 3.86 0.72 16.64
CA ARG A 119 2.60 0.50 17.33
C ARG A 119 2.01 1.86 17.68
N VAL A 120 0.92 2.22 17.00
CA VAL A 120 0.12 3.42 17.25
C VAL A 120 -1.10 3.01 18.07
N ASP A 121 -1.26 3.62 19.24
CA ASP A 121 -2.39 3.41 20.14
C ASP A 121 -3.16 4.73 20.28
N ALA A 122 -4.35 4.79 19.67
CA ALA A 122 -5.16 5.99 19.63
C ALA A 122 -5.90 6.26 20.95
N GLU A 123 -6.22 5.23 21.72
CA GLU A 123 -6.87 5.39 23.03
C GLU A 123 -5.90 5.95 24.07
N ALA A 124 -4.68 5.41 24.12
CA ALA A 124 -3.64 5.87 25.03
C ALA A 124 -2.83 7.06 24.48
N MET A 125 -3.11 7.50 23.24
CA MET A 125 -2.38 8.54 22.53
C MET A 125 -0.86 8.31 22.56
N ARG A 126 -0.44 7.07 22.30
CA ARG A 126 0.94 6.62 22.46
C ARG A 126 1.45 5.95 21.20
N ILE A 127 2.69 6.27 20.83
CA ILE A 127 3.42 5.61 19.76
C ILE A 127 4.62 4.87 20.36
N THR A 128 4.79 3.59 20.01
CA THR A 128 5.95 2.80 20.43
C THR A 128 6.46 1.92 19.29
N MET A 129 7.66 1.34 19.43
CA MET A 129 8.15 0.35 18.47
C MET A 129 7.27 -0.92 18.51
N SER A 130 6.95 -1.48 17.34
CA SER A 130 6.17 -2.74 17.25
C SER A 130 6.88 -3.89 17.96
N SER A 131 6.12 -4.92 18.35
CA SER A 131 6.70 -6.13 18.96
C SER A 131 7.67 -6.82 18.02
N GLU A 132 7.32 -6.92 16.74
CA GLU A 132 8.17 -7.51 15.69
C GLU A 132 9.52 -6.79 15.57
N ARG A 133 9.51 -5.45 15.46
CA ARG A 133 10.75 -4.65 15.43
C ARG A 133 11.58 -4.78 16.70
N ARG A 134 10.96 -4.98 17.85
CA ARG A 134 11.69 -5.23 19.12
C ARG A 134 12.37 -6.59 19.13
N GLU A 135 11.78 -7.59 18.48
CA GLU A 135 12.36 -8.93 18.39
C GLU A 135 13.54 -8.97 17.42
N GLU A 136 13.49 -8.23 16.31
CA GLU A 136 14.62 -8.08 15.37
C GLU A 136 15.89 -7.48 16.00
N LEU A 137 15.75 -6.76 17.12
CA LEU A 137 16.86 -6.10 17.82
C LEU A 137 17.53 -6.98 18.89
N LYS A 138 17.01 -8.19 19.15
CA LYS A 138 17.57 -9.13 20.12
C LYS A 138 18.55 -10.10 19.46
#